data_AF-A0AAV9B3U4-F1
#
_entry.id   AF-A0AAV9B3U4-F1
#
_cell.length_a   1.000
_cell.length_b   1.000
_cell.length_c   1.000
_cell.angle_alpha   90.00
_cell.angle_beta   90.00
_cell.angle_gamma   90.00
#
_symmetry.space_group_name_H-M   'P 1'
#
loop_
_entity.id
_entity.type
_entity.pdbx_description
1 polymer ?
#
loop_
_entity_poly.entity_id
_entity_poly.type
_entity_poly.pdbx_seq_one_letter_code
_entity_poly.pdbx_strand_id
1 'polypeptide(L)' 'MDSRIGRASWSPEMKKMFIDLCLEQVKLGGRPGSNLKTSAWKKVREEFNNKNLTNYDQRQFKNY' A
#
# COMPACT_ATOMS: atom_id res chain seq x y z
N MET A 1 26.98 -5.68 -0.81
CA MET A 1 25.96 -5.94 0.23
C MET A 1 24.67 -5.27 -0.22
N ASP A 2 23.88 -5.96 -1.05
CA ASP A 2 22.55 -5.47 -1.42
C ASP A 2 21.61 -5.76 -0.24
N SER A 3 21.14 -4.69 0.38
CA SER A 3 20.27 -4.69 1.55
C SER A 3 19.03 -5.53 1.27
N ARG A 4 18.89 -6.65 1.97
CA ARG A 4 17.73 -7.54 1.88
C ARG A 4 16.47 -6.75 2.23
N ILE A 5 15.80 -6.20 1.22
CA ILE A 5 14.38 -5.85 1.33
C ILE A 5 13.68 -7.17 1.63
N GLY A 6 13.33 -7.40 2.90
CA GLY A 6 12.63 -8.62 3.31
C GLY A 6 11.38 -8.78 2.45
N ARG A 7 11.13 -9.99 1.92
CA ARG A 7 9.89 -10.28 1.19
C ARG A 7 8.71 -9.92 2.09
N ALA A 8 7.87 -9.01 1.63
CA ALA A 8 6.63 -8.72 2.34
C ALA A 8 5.77 -9.99 2.34
N SER A 9 5.46 -10.51 3.52
CA SER A 9 4.58 -11.67 3.70
C SER A 9 3.14 -11.19 3.58
N TRP A 10 2.65 -11.07 2.35
CA TRP A 10 1.28 -10.65 2.06
C TRP A 10 0.28 -11.75 2.43
N SER A 11 -0.34 -11.66 3.61
CA SER A 11 -1.49 -12.51 3.93
C SER A 11 -2.70 -12.14 3.05
N PRO A 12 -3.66 -13.05 2.83
CA PRO A 12 -4.91 -12.73 2.11
C PRO A 12 -5.66 -11.52 2.71
N GLU A 13 -5.60 -11.36 4.03
CA GLU A 13 -6.21 -10.25 4.75
C GLU A 13 -5.50 -8.92 4.45
N MET A 14 -4.17 -8.94 4.41
CA MET A 14 -3.36 -7.78 4.03
C MET A 14 -3.62 -7.35 2.59
N LYS A 15 -3.78 -8.32 1.66
CA LYS A 15 -4.13 -8.03 0.27
C LYS A 15 -5.49 -7.35 0.16
N LYS A 16 -6.50 -7.87 0.88
CA LYS A 16 -7.84 -7.29 0.91
C LYS A 16 -7.81 -5.87 1.47
N MET A 17 -7.15 -5.67 2.61
CA MET A 17 -7.00 -4.35 3.21
C MET A 17 -6.29 -3.35 2.30
N PHE A 18 -5.23 -3.78 1.61
CA PHE A 18 -4.52 -2.94 0.65
C PHE A 18 -5.41 -2.50 -0.51
N ILE A 19 -6.21 -3.43 -1.07
CA ILE A 19 -7.16 -3.11 -2.15
C ILE A 19 -8.24 -2.15 -1.65
N ASP A 20 -8.81 -2.40 -0.47
CA ASP A 20 -9.83 -1.52 0.13
C ASP A 20 -9.31 -0.10 0.36
N LEU A 21 -8.08 0.05 0.87
CA LEU A 21 -7.42 1.35 1.03
C LEU A 21 -7.16 2.05 -0.32
N CYS A 22 -6.73 1.30 -1.33
CA CYS A 22 -6.57 1.83 -2.69
C CYS A 22 -7.90 2.33 -3.25
N LEU A 23 -8.97 1.56 -3.09
CA LEU A 23 -10.32 1.91 -3.55
C LEU A 23 -10.85 3.15 -2.83
N GLU A 24 -10.62 3.27 -1.52
CA GLU A 24 -11.02 4.45 -0.75
C GLU A 24 -10.31 5.71 -1.23
N GLN A 25 -9.00 5.64 -1.49
CA GLN A 25 -8.26 6.79 -2.04
C GLN A 25 -8.69 7.13 -3.48
N VAL A 26 -9.10 6.15 -4.29
CA VAL A 26 -9.71 6.42 -5.60
C VAL A 26 -11.05 7.15 -5.42
N LYS A 27 -11.92 6.70 -4.51
CA LYS A 27 -13.21 7.36 -4.23
C LYS A 27 -13.06 8.79 -3.70
N LEU A 28 -12.03 9.06 -2.90
CA LEU A 28 -11.77 10.37 -2.29
C LEU A 28 -11.22 11.45 -3.27
N GLY A 29 -11.12 11.14 -4.56
CA GLY A 29 -10.65 12.10 -5.58
C GLY A 29 -9.50 11.58 -6.46
N GLY A 30 -9.24 10.28 -6.43
CA GLY A 30 -8.45 9.60 -7.44
C GLY A 30 -9.28 9.36 -8.71
N ARG A 31 -8.62 9.30 -9.86
CA ARG A 31 -9.29 8.95 -11.12
C ARG A 31 -9.30 7.42 -11.23
N PRO A 32 -10.47 6.77 -11.37
CA PRO A 32 -10.53 5.34 -11.64
C PRO A 32 -9.70 4.99 -12.89
N GLY A 33 -8.86 3.96 -12.81
CA GLY A 33 -8.00 3.54 -13.93
C GLY A 33 -6.70 4.34 -14.09
N SER A 34 -6.39 5.29 -13.20
CA SER A 34 -5.11 5.98 -13.16
C SER A 34 -4.28 5.56 -11.95
N ASN A 35 -2.96 5.69 -12.04
CA ASN A 35 -2.08 5.52 -10.89
C ASN A 35 -2.50 6.44 -9.74
N LEU A 36 -2.45 5.94 -8.50
CA LEU A 36 -2.65 6.75 -7.30
C LEU A 36 -1.64 7.91 -7.28
N LYS A 37 -2.11 9.09 -6.89
CA LYS A 37 -1.24 10.27 -6.67
C LYS A 37 -0.22 9.97 -5.56
N THR A 38 0.92 10.64 -5.57
CA THR A 38 1.96 10.48 -4.53
C THR A 38 1.41 10.71 -3.11
N SER A 39 0.50 11.66 -2.94
CA SER A 39 -0.19 11.92 -1.66
C SER A 39 -1.11 10.78 -1.24
N ALA A 40 -1.83 10.16 -2.19
CA ALA A 40 -2.66 8.99 -1.93
C ALA A 40 -1.81 7.78 -1.53
N TRP A 41 -0.69 7.54 -2.22
CA TRP A 41 0.27 6.49 -1.84
C TRP A 41 0.83 6.67 -0.43
N LYS A 42 1.13 7.92 -0.03
CA LYS A 42 1.59 8.20 1.33
C LYS A 42 0.53 7.80 2.37
N LYS A 43 -0.73 8.17 2.13
CA LYS A 43 -1.86 7.80 3.00
C LYS A 43 -2.08 6.28 3.06
N VAL A 44 -2.09 5.59 1.92
CA VAL A 44 -2.22 4.11 1.90
C VAL A 44 -1.10 3.47 2.72
N ARG A 45 0.14 3.95 2.58
CA ARG A 45 1.27 3.43 3.36
C ARG A 45 1.09 3.67 4.86
N GLU A 46 0.75 4.90 5.27
CA GLU A 46 0.56 5.26 6.68
C GLU A 46 -0.58 4.46 7.32
N GLU A 47 -1.75 4.41 6.68
CA GLU A 47 -2.91 3.66 7.14
C GLU A 47 -2.62 2.15 7.22
N PHE A 48 -1.99 1.59 6.19
CA PHE A 48 -1.66 0.17 6.14
C PHE A 48 -0.67 -0.22 7.25
N ASN A 49 0.38 0.58 7.43
CA ASN A 49 1.40 0.34 8.44
C ASN A 49 0.85 0.52 9.86
N ASN A 50 0.00 1.52 10.10
CA ASN A 50 -0.67 1.71 11.37
C ASN A 50 -1.61 0.54 11.72
N LYS A 51 -2.38 0.04 10.74
CA LYS A 51 -3.36 -1.04 10.96
C LYS A 51 -2.73 -2.42 11.12
N ASN A 52 -1.61 -2.69 10.46
CA ASN A 52 -0.96 -4.00 10.52
C ASN A 52 0.24 -4.02 11.49
N LEU A 53 0.56 -2.91 12.16
CA LEU A 53 1.80 -2.73 12.95
C LEU A 53 3.06 -3.11 12.14
N THR A 54 3.02 -2.87 10.83
CA THR A 54 4.09 -3.19 9.89
C THR A 54 4.87 -1.95 9.52
N ASN A 55 6.10 -2.11 9.02
CA ASN A 55 6.90 -1.01 8.48
C ASN A 55 7.29 -1.29 7.02
N TYR A 56 6.30 -1.45 6.15
CA TYR A 56 6.56 -1.68 4.73
C TYR A 56 6.90 -0.39 3.99
N ASP A 57 7.86 -0.50 3.08
CA ASP A 57 8.21 0.56 2.15
C ASP A 57 7.33 0.51 0.89
N GLN A 58 7.07 1.66 0.25
CA GLN A 58 6.27 1.76 -0.97
C GLN A 58 6.82 0.90 -2.11
N ARG A 59 8.12 0.59 -2.13
CA ARG A 59 8.69 -0.38 -3.08
C ARG A 59 8.12 -1.79 -2.91
N GLN A 60 7.76 -2.18 -1.69
CA GLN A 60 7.13 -3.48 -1.42
C GLN A 60 5.66 -3.51 -1.83
N PHE A 61 4.95 -2.38 -1.73
CA PHE A 61 3.59 -2.21 -2.26
C PHE A 61 3.55 -2.24 -3.80
N LYS A 62 4.58 -1.72 -4.47
CA LYS A 62 4.69 -1.72 -5.94
C LYS A 62 5.06 -3.07 -6.55
N ASN A 63 5.57 -4.00 -5.74
CA ASN A 63 5.93 -5.37 -6.16
C ASN A 63 4.81 -6.39 -5.88
N TYR A 64 3.64 -5.92 -5.49
CA TYR A 64 2.40 -6.69 -5.41
C TYR A 64 1.54 -6.41 -6.65
#